data_AF-A0A8X8GZ13-F1
#
_entry.id   AF-A0A8X8GZ13-F1
#
_cell.length_a   1.000
_cell.length_b   1.000
_cell.length_c   1.000
_cell.angle_alpha   90.00
_cell.angle_beta   90.00
_cell.angle_gamma   90.00
#
_symmetry.space_group_name_H-M   'P 1'
#
loop_
_entity.id
_entity.type
_entity.pdbx_description
1 polymer ?
#
loop_
_entity_poly.entity_id
_entity_poly.type
_entity_poly.pdbx_seq_one_letter_code
_entity_poly.pdbx_strand_id
1 'polypeptide(L)'
;MAARFLLLIMMLVLPVAARAEALQLLMFEQPGCIYCARWNEEVAPQYPLTTEGKAAPLRRLQLRDPLPEDVAVASKPVFTPTFVLLEDGVETGRIEGYPGADFFWPLLAELIADAAAE
;
A
#
# COMPACT_ATOMS: atom_id res chain seq x y z
N MET A 1 -45.47 41.55 17.12
CA MET A 1 -44.44 41.13 18.09
C MET A 1 -44.63 39.65 18.38
N ALA A 2 -43.97 38.78 17.61
CA ALA A 2 -43.72 37.35 17.85
C ALA A 2 -43.32 36.67 16.53
N ALA A 3 -42.32 37.21 15.83
CA ALA A 3 -41.54 36.41 14.88
C ALA A 3 -40.63 35.52 15.73
N ARG A 4 -41.24 34.51 16.35
CA ARG A 4 -40.55 33.51 17.17
C ARG A 4 -39.72 32.66 16.23
N PHE A 5 -38.47 33.08 16.05
CA PHE A 5 -37.28 32.22 15.99
C PHE A 5 -37.59 30.77 15.57
N LEU A 6 -37.97 30.58 14.30
CA LEU A 6 -37.86 29.27 13.67
C LEU A 6 -36.47 29.22 13.01
N LEU A 7 -35.44 29.36 13.86
CA LEU A 7 -34.07 29.05 13.48
C LEU A 7 -33.96 27.53 13.49
N LEU A 8 -34.59 26.87 12.51
CA LEU A 8 -34.46 25.43 12.37
C LEU A 8 -33.05 25.16 11.84
N ILE A 9 -32.21 24.74 12.78
CA ILE A 9 -30.85 24.25 12.63
C ILE A 9 -30.75 23.40 11.35
N MET A 10 -30.19 23.99 10.30
CA MET A 10 -29.72 23.24 9.14
C MET A 10 -28.45 22.54 9.63
N MET A 11 -28.61 21.31 10.13
CA MET A 11 -27.50 20.42 10.46
C MET A 11 -26.61 20.33 9.21
N LEU A 12 -25.48 21.01 9.27
CA LEU A 12 -24.40 20.90 8.31
C LEU A 12 -23.83 19.49 8.49
N VAL A 13 -24.37 18.52 7.76
CA VAL A 13 -23.73 17.21 7.61
C VAL A 13 -22.49 17.46 6.77
N LEU A 14 -21.40 17.83 7.45
CA LEU A 14 -20.07 17.87 6.83
C LEU A 14 -19.81 16.46 6.31
N PRO A 15 -19.55 16.28 4.99
CA PRO A 15 -19.04 15.00 4.53
C PRO A 15 -17.72 14.79 5.27
N VAL A 16 -17.69 13.78 6.12
CA VAL A 16 -16.43 13.23 6.62
C VAL A 16 -15.76 12.72 5.37
N ALA A 17 -14.80 13.49 4.84
CA ALA A 17 -13.93 13.00 3.81
C ALA A 17 -13.23 11.79 4.43
N ALA A 18 -13.62 10.59 4.00
CA ALA A 18 -12.83 9.41 4.25
C ALA A 18 -11.43 9.77 3.74
N ARG A 19 -10.47 9.88 4.67
CA ARG A 19 -9.08 9.90 4.27
C ARG A 19 -8.90 8.56 3.58
N ALA A 20 -8.66 8.59 2.27
CA ALA A 20 -8.14 7.41 1.62
C ALA A 20 -6.81 7.15 2.33
N GLU A 21 -6.79 6.15 3.23
CA GLU A 21 -5.57 5.75 3.90
C GLU A 21 -4.57 5.38 2.81
N ALA A 22 -3.38 5.97 2.90
CA ALA A 22 -2.49 6.01 1.75
C ALA A 22 -1.72 4.69 1.68
N LEU A 23 -2.31 3.69 1.04
CA LEU A 23 -1.62 2.41 0.82
C LEU A 23 -0.32 2.63 0.06
N GLN A 24 0.72 1.88 0.42
CA GLN A 24 2.00 1.85 -0.30
C GLN A 24 2.53 0.44 -0.38
N LEU A 25 3.09 0.05 -1.52
CA LEU A 25 3.78 -1.22 -1.66
C LEU A 25 5.29 -1.00 -1.58
N LEU A 26 5.91 -1.39 -0.47
CA LEU A 26 7.36 -1.43 -0.37
C LEU A 26 7.90 -2.66 -1.09
N MET A 27 8.90 -2.50 -1.95
CA MET A 27 9.70 -3.61 -2.47
C MET A 27 11.09 -3.56 -1.85
N PHE A 28 11.40 -4.54 -1.03
CA PHE A 28 12.74 -4.76 -0.48
C PHE A 28 13.58 -5.55 -1.49
N GLU A 29 14.71 -4.98 -1.88
CA GLU A 29 15.61 -5.55 -2.87
C GLU A 29 17.08 -5.51 -2.40
N GLN A 30 17.96 -6.18 -3.14
CA GLN A 30 19.40 -6.11 -2.90
C GLN A 30 20.16 -6.34 -4.22
N PRO A 31 21.43 -5.88 -4.32
CA PRO A 31 22.27 -6.18 -5.47
C PRO A 31 22.41 -7.68 -5.71
N GLY A 32 22.34 -8.10 -6.98
CA GLY A 32 22.46 -9.50 -7.39
C GLY A 32 21.18 -10.34 -7.22
N CYS A 33 20.06 -9.73 -6.85
CA CYS A 33 18.77 -10.42 -6.74
C CYS A 33 18.14 -10.69 -8.13
N ILE A 34 18.32 -11.90 -8.65
CA ILE A 34 17.77 -12.31 -9.97
C ILE A 34 16.23 -12.22 -10.02
N TYR A 35 15.54 -12.55 -8.93
CA TYR A 35 14.08 -12.48 -8.86
C TYR A 35 13.56 -11.04 -8.77
N CYS A 36 14.34 -10.12 -8.20
CA CYS A 36 14.02 -8.69 -8.21
C CYS A 36 14.13 -8.14 -9.64
N ALA A 37 15.20 -8.51 -10.36
CA ALA A 37 15.36 -8.15 -11.77
C ALA A 37 14.21 -8.69 -12.61
N ARG A 38 13.83 -9.97 -12.40
CA ARG A 38 12.70 -10.59 -13.09
C ARG A 38 11.38 -9.85 -12.84
N TRP A 39 11.08 -9.47 -11.59
CA TRP A 39 9.89 -8.65 -11.30
C TRP A 39 9.97 -7.27 -11.96
N ASN A 40 11.15 -6.65 -12.00
CA ASN A 40 11.37 -5.38 -12.66
C ASN A 40 11.17 -5.44 -14.18
N GLU A 41 11.42 -6.59 -14.81
CA GLU A 41 11.17 -6.79 -16.24
C GLU A 41 9.70 -7.13 -16.53
N GLU A 42 9.11 -8.02 -15.73
CA GLU A 42 7.78 -8.56 -16.00
C GLU A 42 6.63 -7.65 -15.51
N VAL A 43 6.79 -7.00 -14.35
CA VAL A 43 5.69 -6.33 -13.62
C VAL A 43 5.90 -4.82 -13.50
N ALA A 44 7.09 -4.39 -13.09
CA ALA A 44 7.34 -2.97 -12.78
C ALA A 44 6.94 -1.96 -13.88
N PRO A 45 7.11 -2.24 -15.19
CA PRO A 45 6.73 -1.29 -16.24
C PRO A 45 5.21 -1.07 -16.32
N GLN A 46 4.45 -2.10 -15.97
CA GLN A 46 2.99 -2.09 -16.01
C GLN A 46 2.38 -1.62 -14.69
N TYR A 47 3.04 -1.91 -13.57
CA TYR A 47 2.56 -1.65 -12.22
C TYR A 47 1.87 -0.29 -12.02
N PRO A 48 2.49 0.88 -12.30
CA PRO A 48 1.85 2.18 -12.06
C PRO A 48 0.64 2.46 -12.97
N LEU A 49 0.42 1.64 -14.00
CA LEU A 49 -0.68 1.77 -14.96
C LEU A 49 -1.91 0.99 -14.51
N THR A 50 -1.75 -0.03 -13.66
CA THR A 50 -2.84 -0.89 -13.21
C THR A 50 -3.67 -0.25 -12.10
N THR A 51 -4.77 -0.90 -11.71
CA THR A 51 -5.59 -0.46 -10.57
C THR A 51 -4.83 -0.67 -9.27
N GLU A 52 -4.17 -1.82 -9.12
CA GLU A 52 -3.39 -2.21 -7.94
C GLU A 52 -2.23 -1.25 -7.70
N GLY A 53 -1.45 -0.90 -8.73
CA GLY A 53 -0.32 0.01 -8.55
C GLY A 53 -0.71 1.47 -8.36
N LYS A 54 -1.94 1.85 -8.71
CA LYS A 54 -2.52 3.15 -8.32
C LYS A 54 -3.03 3.13 -6.89
N ALA A 55 -3.61 2.01 -6.45
CA ALA A 55 -4.08 1.83 -5.09
C ALA A 55 -2.91 1.80 -4.10
N ALA A 56 -1.85 1.03 -4.40
CA ALA A 56 -0.66 0.90 -3.58
C ALA A 56 0.61 1.27 -4.38
N PRO A 57 0.96 2.57 -4.50
CA PRO A 57 2.16 3.01 -5.19
C PRO A 57 3.43 2.35 -4.67
N LEU A 58 4.31 1.97 -5.60
CA LEU A 58 5.54 1.24 -5.30
C LEU A 58 6.63 2.17 -4.73
N ARG A 59 7.27 1.79 -3.63
CA ARG A 59 8.50 2.39 -3.11
C ARG A 59 9.57 1.30 -2.94
N ARG A 60 10.78 1.53 -3.43
CA ARG A 60 11.88 0.55 -3.32
C ARG A 60 12.79 0.88 -2.15
N LEU A 61 13.22 -0.15 -1.43
CA LEU A 61 14.17 -0.05 -0.32
C LEU A 61 15.23 -1.15 -0.44
N GLN A 62 16.46 -0.85 -0.02
CA GLN A 62 17.51 -1.85 0.08
C GLN A 62 17.34 -2.66 1.37
N LEU A 63 17.40 -4.00 1.26
CA LEU A 63 17.20 -4.94 2.37
C LEU A 63 18.09 -4.63 3.59
N ARG A 64 19.34 -4.22 3.34
CA ARG A 64 20.35 -4.03 4.39
C ARG A 64 20.40 -2.62 4.95
N ASP A 65 19.74 -1.66 4.31
CA ASP A 65 19.72 -0.28 4.79
C ASP A 65 18.86 -0.16 6.06
N PRO A 66 19.02 0.93 6.83
CA PRO A 66 18.07 1.30 7.87
C PRO A 66 16.67 1.49 7.29
N LEU A 67 15.63 1.14 8.06
CA LEU A 67 14.28 1.47 7.66
C LEU A 67 14.07 2.99 7.76
N PRO A 68 13.34 3.59 6.80
CA PRO A 68 12.88 4.97 6.93
C PRO A 68 12.05 5.18 8.20
N GLU A 69 12.09 6.40 8.76
CA GLU A 69 11.37 6.74 9.99
C GLU A 69 9.84 6.63 9.86
N ASP A 70 9.33 6.72 8.62
CA ASP A 70 7.91 6.65 8.28
C ASP A 70 7.40 5.22 8.05
N VAL A 71 8.21 4.19 8.35
CA VAL A 71 7.89 2.79 8.06
C VAL A 71 7.95 1.94 9.32
N ALA A 72 6.81 1.34 9.69
CA ALA A 72 6.69 0.37 10.77
C ALA A 72 6.33 -1.01 10.19
N VAL A 73 7.29 -1.93 10.19
CA VAL A 73 7.10 -3.33 9.78
C VAL A 73 7.03 -4.25 11.00
N ALA A 74 6.21 -5.30 10.92
CA ALA A 74 6.08 -6.30 11.98
C ALA A 74 7.40 -7.05 12.24
N SER A 75 8.19 -7.24 11.18
CA SER A 75 9.56 -7.77 11.24
C SER A 75 10.39 -7.25 10.08
N LYS A 76 11.71 -7.07 10.26
CA LYS A 76 12.59 -6.68 9.15
C LYS A 76 12.61 -7.80 8.10
N PRO A 77 12.35 -7.51 6.82
CA PRO A 77 12.49 -8.51 5.75
C PRO A 77 13.90 -9.11 5.71
N VAL A 78 13.97 -10.42 5.42
CA VAL A 78 15.23 -11.18 5.31
C VAL A 78 15.42 -11.86 3.96
N PHE A 79 14.43 -11.76 3.07
CA PHE A 79 14.45 -12.30 1.71
C PHE A 79 14.23 -11.18 0.67
N THR A 80 14.60 -11.44 -0.58
CA THR A 80 14.39 -10.51 -1.69
C THR A 80 13.93 -11.24 -2.96
N PRO A 81 12.96 -10.70 -3.71
CA PRO A 81 12.17 -9.52 -3.35
C PRO A 81 11.18 -9.85 -2.22
N THR A 82 10.96 -8.92 -1.30
CA THR A 82 9.81 -8.95 -0.38
C THR A 82 8.98 -7.72 -0.64
N PHE A 83 7.68 -7.90 -0.82
CA PHE A 83 6.72 -6.82 -1.05
C PHE A 83 5.90 -6.62 0.22
N VAL A 84 6.02 -5.48 0.88
CA VAL A 84 5.29 -5.17 2.12
C VAL A 84 4.24 -4.11 1.81
N LEU A 85 2.97 -4.43 2.03
CA LEU A 85 1.89 -3.47 1.94
C LEU A 85 1.83 -2.68 3.25
N LEU A 86 1.84 -1.37 3.13
CA LEU A 86 1.64 -0.45 4.24
C LEU A 86 0.30 0.25 4.09
N GLU A 87 -0.34 0.51 5.22
CA GLU A 87 -1.42 1.48 5.38
C GLU A 87 -0.99 2.51 6.41
N ASP A 88 -0.99 3.79 6.03
CA ASP A 88 -0.54 4.91 6.88
C ASP A 88 0.83 4.67 7.57
N GLY A 89 1.74 4.03 6.84
CA GLY A 89 3.11 3.73 7.27
C GLY A 89 3.27 2.44 8.09
N VAL A 90 2.17 1.73 8.38
CA VAL A 90 2.16 0.49 9.17
C VAL A 90 1.91 -0.70 8.25
N GLU A 91 2.69 -1.77 8.43
CA GLU A 91 2.51 -3.00 7.66
C GLU A 91 1.16 -3.68 7.95
N THR A 92 0.40 -3.95 6.88
CA THR A 92 -0.84 -4.75 6.90
C THR A 92 -0.62 -6.17 6.37
N GLY A 93 0.41 -6.37 5.55
CA GLY A 93 0.80 -7.70 5.07
C GLY A 93 1.97 -7.69 4.11
N ARG A 94 2.43 -8.88 3.69
CA ARG A 94 3.55 -9.00 2.76
C ARG A 94 3.52 -10.24 1.85
N ILE A 95 4.23 -10.15 0.73
CA ILE A 95 4.55 -11.25 -0.18
C ILE A 95 6.06 -11.46 -0.16
N GLU A 96 6.50 -12.69 0.09
CA GLU A 96 7.93 -13.04 0.09
C GLU A 96 8.29 -13.87 -1.14
N GLY A 97 9.21 -13.34 -1.94
CA GLY A 97 9.65 -13.94 -3.20
C GLY A 97 8.82 -13.52 -4.41
N TYR A 98 9.24 -14.01 -5.57
CA TYR A 98 8.56 -13.76 -6.85
C TYR A 98 8.64 -14.99 -7.77
N PRO A 99 7.65 -15.90 -7.71
CA PRO A 99 7.58 -17.05 -8.61
C PRO A 99 7.25 -16.66 -10.06
N GLY A 100 6.49 -15.57 -10.25
CA GLY A 100 6.07 -15.03 -11.53
C GLY A 100 4.83 -14.12 -11.39
N ALA A 101 4.49 -13.40 -12.45
CA ALA A 101 3.37 -12.43 -12.45
C ALA A 101 2.02 -13.05 -12.07
N ASP A 102 1.73 -14.27 -12.54
CA ASP A 102 0.46 -14.96 -12.26
C ASP A 102 0.25 -15.30 -10.77
N PHE A 103 1.33 -15.31 -9.98
CA PHE A 103 1.25 -15.44 -8.52
C PHE A 103 1.20 -14.08 -7.84
N PHE A 104 1.96 -13.10 -8.34
CA PHE A 104 2.08 -11.78 -7.72
C PHE A 104 0.76 -11.01 -7.70
N TRP A 105 0.05 -10.96 -8.84
CA TRP A 105 -1.18 -10.18 -8.96
C TRP A 105 -2.31 -10.61 -8.02
N PRO A 106 -2.71 -11.89 -7.95
CA PRO A 106 -3.78 -12.30 -7.04
C PRO A 106 -3.40 -12.10 -5.57
N LEU A 107 -2.14 -12.36 -5.19
CA LEU A 107 -1.67 -12.14 -3.82
C LEU A 107 -1.70 -10.66 -3.43
N LEU A 108 -1.28 -9.76 -4.33
CA LEU A 108 -1.34 -8.33 -4.08
C LEU A 108 -2.78 -7.83 -3.97
N ALA A 109 -3.68 -8.33 -4.84
CA ALA A 109 -5.08 -7.98 -4.80
C ALA A 109 -5.74 -8.40 -3.47
N GLU A 110 -5.40 -9.59 -2.96
CA GLU A 110 -5.85 -10.06 -1.64
C GLU A 110 -5.35 -9.14 -0.52
N LEU A 111 -4.05 -8.81 -0.48
CA LEU A 111 -3.51 -7.88 0.53
C LEU A 111 -4.20 -6.51 0.52
N ILE A 112 -4.47 -5.95 -0.67
CA ILE A 112 -5.16 -4.66 -0.81
C ILE A 112 -6.61 -4.77 -0.35
N ALA A 113 -7.29 -5.89 -0.65
CA ALA A 113 -8.68 -6.10 -0.26
C ALA A 113 -8.83 -6.28 1.25
N ASP A 114 -7.90 -7.00 1.88
CA ASP A 114 -7.87 -7.23 3.33
C ASP A 114 -7.65 -5.92 4.09
N ALA A 115 -6.68 -5.10 3.65
CA ALA A 115 -6.44 -3.78 4.25
C ALA A 115 -7.69 -2.87 4.17
N ALA A 116 -8.44 -2.92 3.07
CA ALA A 116 -9.66 -2.12 2.91
C ALA A 116 -10.86 -2.62 3.73
N ALA A 117 -10.76 -3.78 4.37
CA ALA A 117 -11.83 -4.41 5.13
C ALA A 117 -11.70 -4.24 6.66
N GLU A 118 -10.55 -3.77 7.14
CA GLU A 118 -10.29 -3.44 8.56
C GLU A 118 -10.81 -2.04 8.94
#